data_AF-A0A7J6EZF3-F1
#
_entry.id   AF-A0A7J6EZF3-F1
#
_cell.length_a   1.000
_cell.length_b   1.000
_cell.length_c   1.000
_cell.angle_alpha   90.00
_cell.angle_beta   90.00
_cell.angle_gamma   90.00
#
_symmetry.space_group_name_H-M   'P 1'
#
loop_
_entity.id
_entity.type
_entity.pdbx_description
1 polymer ?
#
loop_
_entity_poly.entity_id
_entity_poly.type
_entity_poly.pdbx_seq_one_letter_code
_entity_poly.pdbx_strand_id
1 'polypeptide(L)'
;MDELIKEIKENFLSLLDKDPYSLVSPCPYEIAWVAMIPHPNRPSEPMFGSCLNWVLNNQTEHEFWGNCNSGSEKPTLDCLTATLACIVALKKWNICSDVISKGLEFMDSSNAKKLLKEVEDHGCPRWFAIVFPRMVELAEEVLKIKILKDDQVRNILFKARKNIFET
;
A
#
# COMPACT_ATOMS: atom_id res chain seq x y z
N MET A 1 19.80 -33.16 9.93
CA MET A 1 19.94 -32.83 8.50
C MET A 1 18.88 -33.55 7.69
N ASP A 2 18.73 -34.87 7.83
CA ASP A 2 17.72 -35.66 7.11
C ASP A 2 16.27 -35.26 7.41
N GLU A 3 15.98 -34.87 8.65
CA GLU A 3 14.65 -34.42 9.07
C GLU A 3 14.24 -33.09 8.42
N LEU A 4 15.18 -32.13 8.32
CA LEU A 4 15.00 -30.87 7.58
C LEU A 4 14.81 -31.12 6.07
N ILE A 5 15.57 -32.06 5.50
CA ILE A 5 15.42 -32.44 4.09
C ILE A 5 14.04 -33.06 3.86
N LYS A 6 13.54 -33.86 4.80
CA LYS A 6 12.20 -34.46 4.73
C LYS A 6 11.11 -33.38 4.81
N GLU A 7 11.23 -32.43 5.73
CA GLU A 7 10.28 -31.32 5.88
C GLU A 7 10.21 -30.44 4.63
N ILE A 8 11.37 -30.07 4.05
CA ILE A 8 11.41 -29.29 2.80
C ILE A 8 10.74 -30.05 1.66
N LYS A 9 10.98 -31.36 1.54
CA LYS A 9 10.36 -32.20 0.50
C LYS A 9 8.85 -32.28 0.68
N GLU A 10 8.36 -32.51 1.90
CA GLU A 10 6.93 -32.60 2.20
C GLU A 10 6.23 -31.26 1.96
N ASN A 11 6.82 -30.15 2.40
CA ASN A 11 6.33 -28.81 2.11
C ASN A 11 6.27 -28.58 0.60
N PHE A 12 7.36 -28.82 -0.14
CA PHE A 12 7.39 -28.60 -1.59
C PHE A 12 6.37 -29.46 -2.35
N LEU A 13 6.24 -30.74 -1.99
CA LEU A 13 5.24 -31.63 -2.59
C LEU A 13 3.81 -31.13 -2.31
N SER A 14 3.53 -30.66 -1.09
CA SER A 14 2.24 -30.06 -0.75
C SER A 14 1.94 -28.76 -1.50
N LEU A 15 2.97 -28.05 -1.99
CA LEU A 15 2.81 -26.86 -2.82
C LEU A 15 2.48 -27.21 -4.27
N LEU A 16 2.92 -28.37 -4.79
CA LEU A 16 2.62 -28.83 -6.15
C LEU A 16 1.14 -29.19 -6.33
N ASP A 17 0.48 -29.65 -5.27
CA ASP A 17 -0.94 -29.99 -5.27
C ASP A 17 -1.86 -28.77 -5.03
N LYS A 18 -1.29 -27.62 -4.67
CA LYS A 18 -2.03 -26.37 -4.47
C LYS A 18 -1.98 -25.54 -5.74
N ASP A 19 -3.04 -24.76 -5.96
CA ASP A 19 -3.00 -23.69 -6.95
C ASP A 19 -1.79 -22.78 -6.61
N PRO A 20 -0.80 -22.61 -7.51
CA PRO A 20 0.36 -21.76 -7.24
C PRO A 20 -0.02 -20.33 -6.86
N TYR A 21 -1.20 -19.83 -7.27
CA TYR A 21 -1.71 -18.52 -6.86
C TYR A 21 -2.19 -18.47 -5.40
N SER A 22 -2.51 -19.61 -4.78
CA SER A 22 -2.85 -19.69 -3.36
C SER A 22 -1.66 -19.50 -2.42
N LEU A 23 -0.45 -19.49 -2.97
CA LEU A 23 0.81 -19.31 -2.23
C LEU A 23 1.26 -17.86 -2.15
N VAL A 24 0.62 -16.98 -2.93
CA VAL A 24 0.94 -15.55 -2.97
C VAL A 24 -0.03 -14.81 -2.07
N SER A 25 0.51 -14.06 -1.11
CA SER A 25 -0.31 -13.20 -0.27
C SER A 25 -0.92 -12.07 -1.11
N PRO A 26 -2.19 -11.70 -0.91
CA PRO A 26 -2.81 -10.55 -1.56
C PRO A 26 -1.97 -9.28 -1.38
N CYS A 27 -1.73 -8.55 -2.48
CA CYS A 27 -1.04 -7.26 -2.47
C CYS A 27 -2.08 -6.13 -2.47
N PRO A 28 -2.31 -5.42 -1.34
CA PRO A 28 -3.35 -4.39 -1.29
C PRO A 28 -3.09 -3.24 -2.27
N TYR A 29 -1.82 -2.90 -2.50
CA TYR A 29 -1.41 -1.89 -3.48
C TYR A 29 -1.92 -2.22 -4.88
N GLU A 30 -1.65 -3.44 -5.38
CA GLU A 30 -2.08 -3.87 -6.71
C GLU A 30 -3.60 -4.02 -6.79
N ILE A 31 -4.22 -4.60 -5.76
CA ILE A 31 -5.67 -4.79 -5.69
C ILE A 31 -6.39 -3.43 -5.74
N ALA A 32 -5.86 -2.41 -5.07
CA ALA A 32 -6.41 -1.06 -5.12
C ALA A 32 -6.33 -0.42 -6.52
N TRP A 33 -5.22 -0.63 -7.25
CA TRP A 33 -5.11 -0.17 -8.63
C TRP A 33 -6.14 -0.86 -9.54
N VAL A 34 -6.32 -2.18 -9.40
CA VAL A 34 -7.33 -2.93 -10.15
C VAL A 34 -8.74 -2.46 -9.79
N ALA A 35 -9.01 -2.19 -8.51
CA ALA A 35 -10.29 -1.68 -8.03
C ALA A 35 -10.67 -0.32 -8.62
N MET A 36 -9.70 0.47 -9.10
CA MET A 36 -9.95 1.78 -9.72
C MET A 36 -10.35 1.72 -11.20
N ILE A 37 -10.30 0.55 -11.85
CA ILE A 37 -10.62 0.44 -13.27
C ILE A 37 -12.13 0.62 -13.47
N PRO A 38 -12.59 1.62 -14.23
CA PRO A 38 -14.01 1.84 -14.48
C PRO A 38 -14.58 0.80 -15.44
N HIS A 39 -15.83 0.42 -15.25
CA HIS A 39 -16.54 -0.45 -16.18
C HIS A 39 -16.75 0.29 -17.52
N PRO A 40 -16.41 -0.33 -18.67
CA PRO A 40 -16.41 0.35 -19.97
C PRO A 40 -17.78 0.92 -20.36
N ASN A 41 -18.86 0.19 -20.03
CA ASN A 41 -20.24 0.62 -20.31
C ASN A 41 -20.91 1.36 -19.13
N ARG A 42 -20.27 1.39 -17.95
CA ARG A 42 -20.83 1.97 -16.72
C ARG A 42 -19.72 2.69 -15.94
N PRO A 43 -19.25 3.86 -16.43
CA PRO A 43 -18.04 4.49 -15.88
C PRO A 43 -18.14 4.92 -14.41
N SER A 44 -19.36 5.00 -13.86
CA SER A 44 -19.64 5.24 -12.46
C SER A 44 -19.47 4.02 -11.55
N GLU A 45 -19.15 2.85 -12.11
CA GLU A 45 -18.97 1.60 -11.38
C GLU A 45 -17.59 0.98 -11.64
N PRO A 46 -17.00 0.26 -10.67
CA PRO A 46 -15.77 -0.49 -10.88
C PRO A 46 -16.02 -1.68 -11.81
N MET A 47 -15.09 -1.92 -12.74
CA MET A 47 -15.06 -3.14 -13.54
C MET A 47 -14.86 -4.39 -12.66
N PHE A 48 -14.04 -4.26 -11.61
CA PHE A 48 -13.68 -5.33 -10.68
C PHE A 48 -14.20 -5.04 -9.27
N GLY A 49 -15.53 -5.10 -9.09
CA GLY A 49 -16.18 -4.81 -7.81
C GLY A 49 -15.66 -5.66 -6.63
N SER A 50 -15.26 -6.91 -6.87
CA SER A 50 -14.69 -7.78 -5.85
C SER A 50 -13.37 -7.25 -5.28
N CYS A 51 -12.53 -6.60 -6.10
CA CYS A 51 -11.29 -5.97 -5.63
C CYS A 51 -11.59 -4.78 -4.71
N LEU A 52 -12.59 -3.98 -5.07
CA LEU A 52 -13.03 -2.85 -4.23
C LEU A 52 -13.60 -3.34 -2.88
N ASN A 53 -14.42 -4.39 -2.91
CA ASN A 53 -14.92 -5.01 -1.70
C ASN A 53 -13.79 -5.60 -0.85
N TRP A 54 -12.77 -6.20 -1.47
CA TRP A 54 -11.60 -6.68 -0.76
C TRP A 54 -10.87 -5.52 -0.05
N VAL A 55 -10.61 -4.40 -0.75
CA VAL A 55 -9.99 -3.21 -0.13
C VAL A 55 -10.79 -2.76 1.08
N LEU A 56 -12.12 -2.65 0.97
CA LEU A 56 -12.98 -2.20 2.06
C LEU A 56 -12.87 -3.08 3.32
N ASN A 57 -12.72 -4.40 3.15
CA ASN A 57 -12.78 -5.37 4.25
C ASN A 57 -11.41 -5.82 4.77
N ASN A 58 -10.30 -5.30 4.24
CA ASN A 58 -8.94 -5.73 4.59
C ASN A 58 -8.06 -4.57 5.12
N GLN A 59 -8.67 -3.53 5.68
CA GLN A 59 -7.93 -2.58 6.53
C GLN A 59 -7.54 -3.28 7.83
N THR A 60 -6.29 -3.14 8.26
CA THR A 60 -5.79 -3.75 9.50
C THR A 60 -6.43 -3.10 10.73
N GLU A 61 -6.31 -3.76 11.89
CA GLU A 61 -6.71 -3.18 13.17
C GLU A 61 -5.91 -1.92 13.55
N HIS A 62 -4.75 -1.73 12.91
CA HIS A 62 -3.92 -0.54 13.02
C HIS A 62 -4.19 0.49 11.91
N GLU A 63 -5.33 0.38 11.22
CA GLU A 63 -5.90 1.39 10.35
C GLU A 63 -5.17 1.61 9.00
N PHE A 64 -4.29 0.69 8.60
CA PHE A 64 -3.58 0.75 7.31
C PHE A 64 -3.82 -0.50 6.47
N TRP A 65 -3.32 -0.51 5.23
CA TRP A 65 -3.26 -1.69 4.37
C TRP A 65 -1.82 -2.10 4.13
N GLY A 66 -1.56 -3.40 4.13
CA GLY A 66 -0.23 -3.96 3.94
C GLY A 66 0.06 -5.03 4.99
N ASN A 67 1.01 -5.90 4.68
CA ASN A 67 1.47 -6.86 5.66
C ASN A 67 2.55 -6.21 6.54
N CYS A 68 2.44 -6.37 7.85
CA CYS A 68 3.54 -6.00 8.73
C CYS A 68 4.66 -7.03 8.56
N ASN A 69 5.93 -6.63 8.74
CA ASN A 69 7.02 -7.61 8.76
C ASN A 69 6.72 -8.68 9.81
N SER A 70 6.84 -9.95 9.42
CA SER A 70 6.50 -11.16 10.17
C SER A 70 6.86 -11.04 11.66
N GLY A 71 5.87 -10.68 12.51
CA GLY A 71 6.02 -10.59 13.97
C GLY A 71 6.24 -9.20 14.57
N SER A 72 6.22 -8.11 13.81
CA SER A 72 6.26 -6.74 14.35
C SER A 72 5.05 -5.93 13.90
N GLU A 73 4.42 -5.17 14.79
CA GLU A 73 3.34 -4.21 14.47
C GLU A 73 3.81 -2.96 13.69
N LYS A 74 5.06 -2.97 13.20
CA LYS A 74 5.67 -1.80 12.55
C LYS A 74 5.31 -1.75 11.07
N PRO A 75 4.74 -0.63 10.57
CA PRO A 75 4.46 -0.46 9.15
C PRO A 75 5.75 -0.38 8.33
N THR A 76 5.66 -0.74 7.05
CA THR A 76 6.74 -0.62 6.07
C THR A 76 6.42 0.44 5.02
N LEU A 77 7.37 0.74 4.14
CA LEU A 77 7.13 1.64 3.00
C LEU A 77 6.06 1.08 2.04
N ASP A 78 5.94 -0.25 1.96
CA ASP A 78 4.87 -0.92 1.24
C ASP A 78 3.51 -0.66 1.90
N CYS A 79 3.43 -0.62 3.23
CA CYS A 79 2.19 -0.24 3.93
C CYS A 79 1.76 1.20 3.61
N LEU A 80 2.70 2.14 3.52
CA LEU A 80 2.39 3.54 3.16
C LEU A 80 1.81 3.63 1.74
N THR A 81 2.44 2.97 0.77
CA THR A 81 1.98 2.98 -0.62
C THR A 81 0.66 2.23 -0.77
N ALA A 82 0.53 1.05 -0.20
CA ALA A 82 -0.71 0.28 -0.18
C ALA A 82 -1.87 1.07 0.42
N THR A 83 -1.67 1.70 1.58
CA THR A 83 -2.71 2.49 2.25
C THR A 83 -3.18 3.65 1.39
N LEU A 84 -2.24 4.38 0.78
CA LEU A 84 -2.60 5.51 -0.06
C LEU A 84 -3.35 5.06 -1.33
N ALA A 85 -2.94 3.95 -1.95
CA ALA A 85 -3.69 3.36 -3.08
C ALA A 85 -5.11 2.97 -2.68
N CYS A 86 -5.27 2.30 -1.53
CA CYS A 86 -6.57 1.88 -1.00
C CYS A 86 -7.50 3.06 -0.71
N ILE A 87 -6.99 4.12 -0.08
CA ILE A 87 -7.73 5.36 0.16
C ILE A 87 -8.21 5.97 -1.16
N VAL A 88 -7.34 6.07 -2.17
CA VAL A 88 -7.70 6.64 -3.47
C VAL A 88 -8.76 5.77 -4.16
N ALA A 89 -8.63 4.44 -4.09
CA ALA A 89 -9.61 3.51 -4.64
C ALA A 89 -10.99 3.66 -4.00
N LEU A 90 -11.07 3.71 -2.67
CA LEU A 90 -12.32 3.91 -1.94
C LEU A 90 -12.93 5.28 -2.24
N LYS A 91 -12.10 6.33 -2.27
CA LYS A 91 -12.56 7.68 -2.55
C LYS A 91 -13.08 7.83 -3.96
N LYS A 92 -12.44 7.21 -4.96
CA LYS A 92 -12.87 7.24 -6.37
C LYS A 92 -14.32 6.82 -6.53
N TRP A 93 -14.75 5.82 -5.77
CA TRP A 93 -16.12 5.27 -5.81
C TRP A 93 -17.03 5.83 -4.71
N ASN A 94 -16.55 6.82 -3.95
CA ASN A 94 -17.25 7.46 -2.83
C ASN A 94 -17.78 6.45 -1.78
N ILE A 95 -16.96 5.46 -1.44
CA ILE A 95 -17.29 4.40 -0.48
C ILE A 95 -16.67 4.67 0.88
N CYS A 96 -17.48 4.49 1.94
CA CYS A 96 -17.10 4.41 3.35
C CYS A 96 -16.08 5.49 3.82
N SER A 97 -16.58 6.67 4.15
CA SER A 97 -15.77 7.78 4.66
C SER A 97 -14.94 7.43 5.89
N ASP A 98 -15.44 6.54 6.75
CA ASP A 98 -14.80 6.23 8.03
C ASP A 98 -13.51 5.43 7.82
N VAL A 99 -13.54 4.46 6.91
CA VAL A 99 -12.37 3.66 6.51
C VAL A 99 -11.28 4.55 5.87
N ILE A 100 -11.71 5.52 5.04
CA ILE A 100 -10.81 6.53 4.47
C ILE A 100 -10.16 7.39 5.56
N SER A 101 -10.97 7.90 6.50
CA SER A 101 -10.48 8.77 7.58
C SER A 101 -9.43 8.07 8.43
N LYS A 102 -9.68 6.81 8.82
CA LYS A 102 -8.72 5.97 9.55
C LYS A 102 -7.39 5.79 8.81
N GLY A 103 -7.47 5.52 7.51
CA GLY A 103 -6.27 5.43 6.67
C GLY A 103 -5.47 6.74 6.63
N LEU A 104 -6.15 7.89 6.58
CA LEU A 104 -5.49 9.19 6.63
C LEU A 104 -4.89 9.50 8.01
N GLU A 105 -5.54 9.09 9.09
CA GLU A 105 -5.00 9.17 10.45
C GLU A 105 -3.71 8.37 10.59
N PHE A 106 -3.67 7.16 10.01
CA PHE A 106 -2.43 6.38 9.92
C PHE A 106 -1.31 7.13 9.16
N MET A 107 -1.62 7.77 8.02
CA MET A 107 -0.62 8.52 7.25
C MET A 107 -0.03 9.70 8.03
N ASP A 108 -0.82 10.33 8.91
CA ASP A 108 -0.38 11.43 9.78
C ASP A 108 0.18 10.93 11.14
N SER A 109 0.22 9.62 11.38
CA SER A 109 0.68 9.01 12.65
C SER A 109 2.18 9.19 12.90
N SER A 110 2.58 9.02 14.17
CA SER A 110 4.00 9.05 14.56
C SER A 110 4.81 7.92 13.91
N ASN A 111 4.22 6.74 13.72
CA ASN A 111 4.87 5.60 13.07
C ASN A 111 5.17 5.86 11.60
N ALA A 112 4.20 6.38 10.85
CA ALA A 112 4.38 6.75 9.44
C ALA A 112 5.44 7.86 9.29
N LYS A 113 5.36 8.90 10.13
CA LYS A 113 6.35 10.00 10.13
C LYS A 113 7.75 9.51 10.46
N LYS A 114 7.89 8.61 11.45
CA LYS A 114 9.19 8.04 11.83
C LYS A 114 9.79 7.24 10.66
N LEU A 115 9.00 6.38 10.02
CA LEU A 115 9.42 5.59 8.87
C LEU A 115 9.89 6.49 7.71
N LEU A 116 9.19 7.60 7.46
CA LEU A 116 9.58 8.56 6.42
C LEU A 116 10.81 9.41 6.77
N LYS A 117 11.13 9.57 8.06
CA LYS A 117 12.40 10.20 8.50
C LYS A 117 13.57 9.23 8.39
N GLU A 118 13.37 7.96 8.71
CA GLU A 118 14.38 6.90 8.53
C GLU A 118 14.81 6.76 7.05
N VAL A 119 13.93 7.12 6.11
CA VAL A 119 14.25 7.22 4.67
C VAL A 119 15.33 8.28 4.37
N GLU A 120 15.38 9.37 5.12
CA GLU A 120 16.45 10.38 4.99
C GLU A 120 17.78 9.84 5.55
N ASP A 121 17.74 9.19 6.71
CA ASP A 121 18.92 8.70 7.42
C ASP A 121 19.57 7.47 6.77
N HIS A 122 18.75 6.57 6.21
CA HIS A 122 19.21 5.27 5.68
C HIS A 122 19.17 5.18 4.15
N GLY A 123 18.69 6.23 3.49
CA GLY A 123 18.57 6.32 2.04
C GLY A 123 17.22 5.83 1.52
N CYS A 124 16.64 6.63 0.64
CA CYS A 124 15.35 6.32 0.02
C CYS A 124 15.47 5.26 -1.07
N PRO A 125 14.72 4.14 -1.00
CA PRO A 125 14.63 3.21 -2.12
C PRO A 125 14.17 3.93 -3.38
N ARG A 126 14.82 3.66 -4.52
CA ARG A 126 14.57 4.36 -5.80
C ARG A 126 13.11 4.22 -6.24
N TRP A 127 12.54 3.03 -6.10
CA TRP A 127 11.13 2.78 -6.44
C TRP A 127 10.17 3.65 -5.61
N PHE A 128 10.44 3.79 -4.31
CA PHE A 128 9.60 4.55 -3.39
C PHE A 128 9.70 6.05 -3.68
N ALA A 129 10.91 6.55 -3.90
CA ALA A 129 11.14 7.95 -4.29
C ALA A 129 10.44 8.34 -5.59
N ILE A 130 10.26 7.40 -6.54
CA ILE A 130 9.54 7.65 -7.79
C ILE A 130 8.03 7.59 -7.56
N VAL A 131 7.54 6.49 -6.97
CA VAL A 131 6.12 6.15 -6.93
C VAL A 131 5.39 6.96 -5.87
N PHE A 132 5.90 6.99 -4.64
CA PHE A 132 5.15 7.51 -3.50
C PHE A 132 4.81 9.00 -3.59
N PRO A 133 5.71 9.91 -4.01
CA PRO A 133 5.35 11.32 -4.17
C PRO A 133 4.28 11.53 -5.23
N ARG A 134 4.29 10.73 -6.33
CA ARG A 134 3.20 10.81 -7.32
C ARG A 134 1.88 10.32 -6.77
N MET A 135 1.90 9.31 -5.89
CA MET A 135 0.69 8.86 -5.21
C MET A 135 0.13 9.90 -4.26
N VAL A 136 1.00 10.62 -3.53
CA VAL A 136 0.58 11.73 -2.67
C VAL A 136 -0.13 12.79 -3.50
N GLU A 137 0.46 13.22 -4.62
CA GLU A 137 -0.18 14.16 -5.54
C GLU A 137 -1.55 13.64 -6.04
N LEU A 138 -1.62 12.39 -6.50
CA LEU A 138 -2.87 11.77 -6.95
C LEU A 138 -3.95 11.76 -5.85
N ALA A 139 -3.56 11.39 -4.64
CA ALA A 139 -4.49 11.33 -3.53
C ALA A 139 -4.97 12.73 -3.13
N GLU A 140 -4.12 13.75 -3.16
CA GLU A 140 -4.52 15.15 -2.97
C GLU A 140 -5.47 15.64 -4.08
N GLU A 141 -5.20 15.28 -5.33
CA GLU A 141 -6.05 15.56 -6.50
C GLU A 141 -7.46 14.95 -6.33
N VAL A 142 -7.55 13.73 -5.80
CA VAL A 142 -8.81 12.97 -5.64
C VAL A 142 -9.57 13.35 -4.37
N LEU A 143 -8.88 13.54 -3.24
CA LEU A 143 -9.49 13.85 -1.94
C LEU A 143 -9.79 15.33 -1.75
N LYS A 144 -9.10 16.22 -2.49
CA LYS A 144 -9.16 17.68 -2.32
C LYS A 144 -8.68 18.16 -0.95
N ILE A 145 -7.73 17.44 -0.36
CA ILE A 145 -7.07 17.79 0.90
C ILE A 145 -5.57 17.59 0.77
N LYS A 146 -4.77 18.24 1.63
CA LYS A 146 -3.34 18.00 1.77
C LYS A 146 -3.09 16.74 2.62
N ILE A 147 -2.22 15.86 2.16
CA ILE A 147 -1.79 14.63 2.87
C ILE A 147 -0.37 14.85 3.40
N LEU A 148 0.08 14.08 4.41
CA LEU A 148 1.41 14.26 5.02
C LEU A 148 1.62 15.71 5.45
N LYS A 149 0.87 16.19 6.44
CA LYS A 149 0.83 17.64 6.77
C LYS A 149 2.18 18.21 7.24
N ASP A 150 3.10 17.34 7.65
CA ASP A 150 4.46 17.70 8.03
C ASP A 150 5.32 18.02 6.79
N ASP A 151 5.68 19.30 6.64
CA ASP A 151 6.46 19.78 5.50
C ASP A 151 7.89 19.25 5.48
N GLN A 152 8.48 18.90 6.63
CA GLN A 152 9.82 18.29 6.66
C GLN A 152 9.78 16.92 5.98
N VAL A 153 8.82 16.10 6.37
CA VAL A 153 8.59 14.76 5.80
C VAL A 153 8.30 14.83 4.30
N ARG A 154 7.47 15.80 3.87
CA ARG A 154 7.22 16.03 2.44
C ARG A 154 8.51 16.39 1.70
N ASN A 155 9.28 17.35 2.22
CA ASN A 155 10.49 17.81 1.55
C ASN A 155 11.51 16.69 1.31
N ILE A 156 11.67 15.77 2.27
CA ILE A 156 12.53 14.57 2.12
C ILE A 156 12.12 13.78 0.87
N LEU A 157 10.83 13.46 0.75
CA LEU A 157 10.27 12.66 -0.35
C LEU A 157 10.44 13.32 -1.72
N PHE A 158 10.05 14.60 -1.82
CA PHE A 158 10.08 15.32 -3.09
C PHE A 158 11.53 15.64 -3.54
N LYS A 159 12.45 15.86 -2.59
CA LYS A 159 13.88 16.00 -2.88
C LYS A 159 14.48 14.68 -3.37
N ALA A 160 14.16 13.56 -2.73
CA ALA A 160 14.62 12.24 -3.17
C ALA A 160 14.18 11.93 -4.61
N ARG A 161 12.93 12.25 -4.96
CA ARG A 161 12.41 12.12 -6.33
C ARG A 161 13.16 13.01 -7.31
N LYS A 162 13.37 14.28 -6.96
CA LYS A 162 14.06 15.26 -7.82
C LYS A 162 15.47 14.77 -8.17
N ASN A 163 16.23 14.33 -7.18
CA ASN A 163 17.60 13.83 -7.37
C ASN A 163 17.68 12.66 -8.36
N ILE A 164 16.64 11.82 -8.44
CA ILE A 164 16.57 10.66 -9.36
C ILE A 164 16.39 11.07 -10.82
N PHE A 165 15.64 12.14 -11.09
CA PHE A 165 15.33 12.60 -12.45
C PHE A 165 16.32 13.63 -12.98
N GLU A 166 17.17 14.18 -12.12
CA GLU A 166 18.27 15.09 -12.48
C GLU A 166 19.61 14.36 -12.71
N THR A 167 19.65 13.04 -12.49
CA THR A 167 20.79 12.15 -12.81
C THR A 167 20.57 11.40 -14.11
#